data_AF-A0A328PHN6-F1
#
_entry.id   AF-A0A328PHN6-F1
#
_cell.length_a   1.000
_cell.length_b   1.000
_cell.length_c   1.000
_cell.angle_alpha   90.00
_cell.angle_beta   90.00
_cell.angle_gamma   90.00
#
_symmetry.space_group_name_H-M   'P 1'
#
loop_
_entity.id
_entity.type
_entity.pdbx_description
1 polymer ?
#
loop_
_entity_poly.entity_id
_entity_poly.type
_entity_poly.pdbx_seq_one_letter_code
_entity_poly.pdbx_strand_id
1 'polypeptide(L)'
;MDVDIEQCRENDKIKELISTSGLPIKYIKILQRLADSIYLNAINYNVKIEDGGVSIILVSSKGENSFGKFTTSALTNVLYRIRELEKEHEDINTKCIIHDDILEIKFKFA
;
A
#
# COMPACT_ATOMS: atom_id res chain seq x y z
N MET A 1 15.45 2.04 3.53
CA MET A 1 14.11 2.23 4.11
C MET A 1 13.80 1.03 5.02
N ASP A 2 13.31 1.23 6.24
CA ASP A 2 13.04 0.10 7.14
C ASP A 2 11.73 -0.60 6.78
N VAL A 3 11.82 -1.88 6.44
CA VAL A 3 10.71 -2.81 6.11
C VAL A 3 10.42 -3.64 7.35
N ASP A 4 9.17 -3.64 7.81
CA ASP A 4 8.73 -4.48 8.93
C ASP A 4 8.22 -5.82 8.37
N ILE A 5 9.06 -6.86 8.47
CA ILE A 5 8.75 -8.19 7.94
C ILE A 5 7.52 -8.82 8.62
N GLU A 6 7.29 -8.54 9.90
CA GLU A 6 6.16 -9.11 10.63
C GLU A 6 4.85 -8.46 10.17
N GLN A 7 4.86 -7.16 9.91
CA GLN A 7 3.72 -6.47 9.32
C GLN A 7 3.37 -7.05 7.93
N CYS A 8 4.36 -7.40 7.10
CA CYS A 8 4.10 -7.99 5.77
C CYS A 8 3.37 -9.34 5.81
N ARG A 9 3.42 -10.07 6.93
CA ARG A 9 2.81 -11.40 7.05
C ARG A 9 1.32 -11.35 7.36
N GLU A 10 0.84 -10.25 7.92
CA GLU A 10 -0.50 -10.16 8.51
C GLU A 10 -1.24 -8.92 8.01
N ASN A 11 -2.11 -9.12 7.02
CA ASN A 11 -2.96 -8.06 6.48
C ASN A 11 -3.85 -7.41 7.56
N ASP A 12 -4.30 -8.20 8.53
CA ASP A 12 -5.16 -7.70 9.61
C ASP A 12 -4.42 -6.69 10.51
N LYS A 13 -3.13 -6.93 10.81
CA LYS A 13 -2.29 -5.96 11.53
C LYS A 13 -2.13 -4.67 10.76
N ILE A 14 -1.95 -4.73 9.44
CA ILE A 14 -1.90 -3.54 8.59
C ILE A 14 -3.22 -2.78 8.65
N LYS A 15 -4.36 -3.47 8.56
CA LYS A 15 -5.68 -2.85 8.61
C LYS A 15 -6.00 -2.24 9.97
N GLU A 16 -5.49 -2.82 11.05
CA GLU A 16 -5.56 -2.28 12.41
C GLU A 16 -4.70 -1.01 12.55
N LEU A 17 -3.49 -1.00 11.98
CA LEU A 17 -2.65 0.20 11.93
C LEU A 17 -3.35 1.33 11.16
N ILE A 18 -3.99 1.01 10.04
CA ILE A 18 -4.78 1.97 9.26
C ILE A 18 -6.00 2.47 10.06
N SER A 19 -6.71 1.59 10.78
CA SER A 19 -7.93 1.98 11.51
C SER A 19 -7.64 2.89 12.71
N THR A 20 -6.46 2.75 13.33
CA THR A 20 -6.04 3.51 14.51
C THR A 20 -5.21 4.76 14.17
N SER A 21 -5.00 5.04 12.88
CA SER A 21 -4.12 6.09 12.35
C SER A 21 -4.54 7.54 12.60
N GLY A 22 -5.75 7.78 13.10
CA GLY A 22 -6.30 9.13 13.27
C GLY A 22 -6.68 9.84 11.96
N LEU A 23 -6.55 9.18 10.81
CA LEU A 23 -7.01 9.71 9.52
C LEU A 23 -8.54 9.86 9.49
N PRO A 24 -9.08 10.79 8.68
CA PRO A 24 -10.51 10.82 8.39
C PRO A 24 -11.06 9.45 7.97
N ILE A 25 -12.26 9.10 8.47
CA ILE A 25 -12.91 7.79 8.27
C ILE A 25 -13.01 7.43 6.78
N LYS A 26 -13.20 8.42 5.90
CA LYS A 26 -13.19 8.24 4.44
C LYS A 26 -11.90 7.58 3.97
N TYR A 27 -10.75 8.14 4.33
CA TYR A 27 -9.43 7.66 3.90
C TYR A 27 -9.08 6.32 4.56
N ILE A 28 -9.45 6.10 5.82
CA ILE A 28 -9.30 4.80 6.48
C ILE A 28 -9.99 3.69 5.67
N LYS A 29 -11.26 3.90 5.29
CA LYS A 29 -12.03 2.90 4.51
C LYS A 29 -11.42 2.64 3.14
N ILE A 30 -10.93 3.68 2.48
CA ILE A 30 -10.26 3.57 1.17
C ILE A 30 -8.98 2.74 1.29
N LEU A 31 -8.12 3.09 2.25
CA LEU A 31 -6.85 2.40 2.48
C LEU A 31 -7.05 0.94 2.90
N GLN A 32 -8.04 0.63 3.73
CA GLN A 32 -8.35 -0.76 4.09
C GLN A 32 -8.81 -1.60 2.89
N ARG A 33 -9.60 -1.03 1.97
CA ARG A 33 -9.99 -1.71 0.72
C ARG A 33 -8.80 -1.93 -0.20
N LEU A 34 -7.87 -0.96 -0.24
CA LEU A 34 -6.64 -1.10 -1.01
C LEU A 34 -5.73 -2.18 -0.40
N ALA A 35 -5.58 -2.21 0.93
CA ALA A 35 -4.88 -3.25 1.67
C ALA A 35 -5.41 -4.66 1.32
N ASP A 36 -6.73 -4.84 1.34
CA ASP A 36 -7.35 -6.10 0.91
C ASP A 36 -7.01 -6.45 -0.55
N SER A 37 -7.05 -5.46 -1.45
CA SER A 37 -6.70 -5.66 -2.86
C SER A 37 -5.24 -6.06 -3.07
N ILE A 38 -4.30 -5.46 -2.32
CA ILE A 38 -2.88 -5.80 -2.36
C ILE A 38 -2.67 -7.24 -1.86
N TYR A 39 -3.30 -7.58 -0.74
CA TYR A 39 -3.20 -8.91 -0.15
C TYR A 39 -3.76 -10.01 -1.05
N LEU A 40 -4.92 -9.77 -1.69
CA LEU A 40 -5.55 -10.70 -2.65
C LEU A 40 -4.69 -10.90 -3.91
N ASN A 41 -3.92 -9.90 -4.32
CA ASN A 41 -2.95 -10.01 -5.41
C ASN A 41 -1.62 -10.63 -4.96
N ALA A 42 -1.56 -11.19 -3.75
CA ALA A 42 -0.40 -11.88 -3.23
C ALA A 42 0.87 -11.02 -3.28
N ILE A 43 0.78 -9.77 -2.82
CA ILE A 43 1.94 -8.89 -2.63
C ILE A 43 2.19 -8.71 -1.12
N ASN A 44 3.44 -8.89 -0.70
CA ASN A 44 3.94 -8.50 0.61
C ASN A 44 4.16 -6.99 0.62
N TYR A 45 3.69 -6.31 1.65
CA TYR A 45 3.76 -4.86 1.71
C TYR A 45 3.81 -4.35 3.15
N ASN A 46 4.29 -3.12 3.31
CA ASN A 46 4.20 -2.35 4.53
C ASN A 46 3.33 -1.11 4.34
N VAL A 47 2.84 -0.57 5.45
CA VAL A 47 2.20 0.73 5.54
C VAL A 47 2.89 1.56 6.61
N LYS A 48 3.27 2.79 6.25
CA LYS A 48 3.73 3.84 7.16
C LYS A 48 2.77 5.01 7.11
N ILE A 49 2.48 5.58 8.26
CA ILE A 49 1.56 6.71 8.38
C ILE A 49 2.28 7.77 9.22
N GLU A 50 2.59 8.90 8.59
CA GLU A 50 3.40 9.98 9.16
C GLU A 50 2.84 11.33 8.67
N ASP A 51 2.68 12.30 9.57
CA ASP A 51 2.35 13.70 9.29
C ASP A 51 1.31 13.93 8.17
N GLY A 52 0.14 13.27 8.28
CA GLY A 52 -0.97 13.44 7.35
C GLY A 52 -0.79 12.77 5.97
N GLY A 53 0.30 12.03 5.77
CA GLY A 53 0.57 11.20 4.60
C GLY A 53 0.58 9.71 4.92
N VAL A 54 0.39 8.90 3.88
CA VAL A 54 0.47 7.44 3.98
C VAL A 54 1.42 6.92 2.91
N SER A 55 2.36 6.06 3.30
CA SER A 55 3.25 5.35 2.39
C SER A 55 2.91 3.87 2.41
N ILE A 56 2.54 3.33 1.25
CA ILE A 56 2.41 1.90 1.03
C ILE A 56 3.67 1.42 0.32
N ILE A 57 4.40 0.52 0.97
CA ILE A 57 5.67 -0.01 0.47
C ILE A 57 5.41 -1.42 -0.04
N LEU A 58 5.41 -1.61 -1.36
CA LEU A 58 5.32 -2.93 -1.97
C LEU A 58 6.69 -3.58 -1.93
N VAL A 59 6.81 -4.74 -1.30
CA VAL A 59 8.09 -5.41 -1.00
C VAL A 59 8.41 -6.45 -2.06
N SER A 60 7.52 -7.42 -2.25
CA SER A 60 7.65 -8.48 -3.27
C SER A 60 6.31 -9.18 -3.51
N SER A 61 6.18 -9.95 -4.58
CA SER A 61 5.12 -10.96 -4.66
C SER A 61 5.36 -12.09 -3.65
N LYS A 62 4.28 -12.67 -3.09
CA LYS A 62 4.36 -13.84 -2.21
C LYS A 62 4.96 -15.01 -2.98
N GLY A 63 5.90 -15.71 -2.34
CA GLY A 63 6.70 -16.76 -2.97
C GLY A 63 8.01 -16.24 -3.59
N GLU A 64 8.14 -14.94 -3.83
CA GLU A 64 9.41 -14.31 -4.17
C GLU A 64 10.21 -14.06 -2.89
N ASN A 65 11.38 -14.67 -2.78
CA ASN A 65 12.28 -14.55 -1.62
C ASN A 65 13.24 -13.34 -1.74
N SER A 66 12.95 -12.40 -2.63
CA SER A 66 13.78 -11.23 -2.89
C SER A 66 12.93 -9.98 -3.06
N PHE A 67 13.35 -8.89 -2.44
CA PHE A 67 12.71 -7.57 -2.57
C PHE A 67 12.74 -7.08 -4.02
N GLY A 68 11.75 -6.29 -4.38
CA GLY A 68 11.62 -5.68 -5.71
C GLY A 68 11.17 -6.62 -6.82
N LYS A 69 10.92 -7.89 -6.52
CA LYS A 69 10.36 -8.84 -7.50
C LYS A 69 8.86 -8.94 -7.37
N PHE A 70 8.18 -8.60 -8.45
CA PHE A 70 6.74 -8.69 -8.56
C PHE A 70 6.36 -9.44 -9.83
N THR A 71 5.34 -10.28 -9.73
CA THR A 71 4.69 -10.78 -10.95
C THR A 71 3.95 -9.63 -11.62
N THR A 72 4.05 -9.55 -12.95
CA THR A 72 3.44 -8.47 -13.72
C THR A 72 1.93 -8.36 -13.48
N SER A 73 1.24 -9.50 -13.36
CA SER A 73 -0.20 -9.54 -13.09
C SER A 73 -0.57 -8.93 -11.74
N ALA A 74 0.11 -9.33 -10.67
CA ALA A 74 -0.14 -8.83 -9.32
C ALA A 74 0.08 -7.31 -9.24
N LEU A 75 1.22 -6.84 -9.76
CA LEU A 75 1.56 -5.42 -9.71
C LEU A 75 0.61 -4.58 -10.57
N THR A 76 0.25 -5.06 -11.76
CA THR A 76 -0.70 -4.36 -12.65
C THR A 76 -2.06 -4.20 -11.98
N ASN A 77 -2.57 -5.23 -11.31
CA ASN A 77 -3.87 -5.17 -10.64
C ASN A 77 -3.88 -4.14 -9.50
N VAL A 78 -2.81 -4.07 -8.70
CA VAL A 78 -2.68 -3.08 -7.62
C VAL A 78 -2.59 -1.67 -8.18
N LEU A 79 -1.75 -1.43 -9.19
CA LEU A 79 -1.62 -0.11 -9.82
C LEU A 79 -2.92 0.33 -10.51
N TYR A 80 -3.64 -0.61 -11.13
CA TYR A 80 -4.96 -0.33 -11.69
C TYR A 80 -5.95 0.10 -10.61
N ARG A 81 -5.96 -0.58 -9.44
CA ARG A 81 -6.84 -0.22 -8.34
C ARG A 81 -6.56 1.18 -7.80
N ILE A 82 -5.29 1.57 -7.73
CA ILE A 82 -4.87 2.91 -7.31
C ILE A 82 -5.32 3.96 -8.32
N ARG A 83 -5.16 3.69 -9.63
CA ARG A 83 -5.67 4.58 -10.69
C ARG A 83 -7.18 4.81 -10.58
N GLU A 84 -7.96 3.76 -10.30
CA GLU A 84 -9.41 3.92 -10.15
C GLU A 84 -9.76 4.74 -8.89
N LEU A 85 -9.03 4.55 -7.80
CA LEU A 85 -9.16 5.37 -6.59
C LEU A 85 -8.89 6.85 -6.88
N GLU A 86 -7.83 7.18 -7.63
CA GLU A 86 -7.52 8.57 -8.04
C GLU A 86 -8.64 9.20 -8.86
N LYS A 87 -9.29 8.43 -9.73
CA LYS A 87 -10.46 8.92 -10.49
C LYS A 87 -11.69 9.16 -9.62
N GLU A 88 -11.91 8.31 -8.62
CA GLU A 88 -13.07 8.40 -7.72
C GLU A 88 -12.90 9.49 -6.65
N HIS A 89 -11.66 9.90 -6.36
CA HIS A 89 -11.32 10.76 -5.24
C HIS A 89 -10.29 11.82 -5.63
N GLU A 90 -10.77 12.98 -6.12
CA GLU A 90 -9.93 14.11 -6.54
C GLU A 90 -9.09 14.73 -5.40
N ASP A 91 -9.48 14.46 -4.15
CA ASP A 91 -8.79 14.90 -2.93
C ASP A 91 -7.61 13.99 -2.53
N ILE A 92 -7.35 12.93 -3.30
CA ILE A 92 -6.25 12.00 -3.06
C ILE A 92 -5.23 12.13 -4.19
N ASN A 93 -4.01 12.49 -3.84
CA ASN A 93 -2.90 12.52 -4.78
C ASN A 93 -1.91 11.40 -4.46
N THR A 94 -1.53 10.62 -5.47
CA THR A 94 -0.57 9.53 -5.29
C THR A 94 0.72 9.73 -6.07
N LYS A 95 1.82 9.15 -5.57
CA LYS A 95 3.10 9.15 -6.27
C LYS A 95 3.82 7.83 -6.05
N CYS A 96 4.22 7.19 -7.14
CA CYS A 96 5.12 6.05 -7.11
C CYS A 96 6.57 6.52 -7.00
N ILE A 97 7.34 5.92 -6.11
CA ILE A 97 8.77 6.18 -5.92
C ILE A 97 9.48 4.84 -5.78
N ILE A 98 10.61 4.68 -6.47
CA ILE A 98 11.41 3.47 -6.40
C ILE A 98 12.65 3.78 -5.56
N HIS A 99 12.89 2.95 -4.54
CA HIS A 99 14.02 3.05 -3.62
C HIS A 99 14.60 1.66 -3.38
N ASP A 100 15.89 1.45 -3.69
CA ASP A 100 16.58 0.17 -3.47
C ASP A 100 15.77 -1.05 -3.96
N ASP A 101 15.25 -0.95 -5.19
CA ASP A 101 14.37 -1.93 -5.87
C ASP A 101 12.96 -2.11 -5.28
N ILE A 102 12.63 -1.42 -4.19
CA ILE A 102 11.31 -1.43 -3.56
C ILE A 102 10.44 -0.32 -4.13
N LEU A 103 9.18 -0.65 -4.43
CA LEU A 103 8.20 0.32 -4.92
C LEU A 103 7.39 0.88 -3.76
N GLU A 104 7.56 2.17 -3.50
CA GLU A 104 6.76 2.94 -2.55
C GLU A 104 5.67 3.72 -3.29
N ILE A 105 4.47 3.74 -2.71
CA ILE A 105 3.32 4.51 -3.17
C ILE A 105 2.93 5.46 -2.06
N LYS A 106 3.23 6.75 -2.26
CA LYS A 106 2.87 7.82 -1.34
C LYS A 106 1.48 8.34 -1.66
N PHE A 107 0.66 8.47 -0.63
CA PHE A 107 -0.65 9.10 -0.64
C PHE A 107 -0.57 10.40 0.13
N LYS A 108 -1.09 11.46 -0.47
CA LYS A 108 -1.38 12.73 0.19
C LYS A 108 -2.87 12.99 0.09
N PHE A 109 -3.44 13.40 1.22
CA PHE A 109 -4.83 13.76 1.35
C PHE A 109 -4.95 15.28 1.47
N ALA A 110 -5.87 15.87 0.71
CA ALA A 110 -6.20 17.30 0.77
C ALA A 110 -7.37 17.57 1.73
#